data_AF-A0AA96ZFH3-F1
#
_entry.id   AF-A0AA96ZFH3-F1
#
_cell.length_a   1.000
_cell.length_b   1.000
_cell.length_c   1.000
_cell.angle_alpha   90.00
_cell.angle_beta   90.00
_cell.angle_gamma   90.00
#
_symmetry.space_group_name_H-M   'P 1'
#
loop_
_entity.id
_entity.type
_entity.pdbx_description
1 polymer ?
#
loop_
_entity_poly.entity_id
_entity_poly.type
_entity_poly.pdbx_seq_one_letter_code
_entity_poly.pdbx_strand_id
1 'polypeptide(L)'
;MEFAPHYLEPSTSPGQWEGGGSWTPSSWASGPWTSGPGAAGPWVVLRGGAGGRRTDGEDGVPGGAVLLDRDAVLVADIAYNGDPGRVYPRPGAREAVAELRALGVRLGVVTDQPGVARGSLTRPGIERVHHRIEELFGPFDVWAVCPHRPADRCGCRKPAPGLVLAAARALRVRPERTTLVGGTGADLVAAASAGAHGLLVRPDNARPGELAVAGHRRAADLPAAVRLLCAAGTA
;
A
#
# COMPACT_ATOMS: atom_id res chain seq x y z
N MET A 1 6.65 28.28 -7.84
CA MET A 1 7.41 27.18 -8.47
C MET A 1 6.52 25.96 -8.43
N GLU A 2 6.02 25.58 -9.59
CA GLU A 2 5.03 24.51 -9.79
C GLU A 2 5.75 23.16 -9.78
N PHE A 3 5.48 22.32 -8.77
CA PHE A 3 6.04 20.97 -8.68
C PHE A 3 5.20 20.02 -9.55
N ALA A 4 5.67 19.73 -10.76
CA ALA A 4 5.09 18.68 -11.59
C ALA A 4 5.51 17.29 -11.08
N PRO A 5 4.58 16.35 -10.84
CA PRO A 5 4.93 14.97 -10.45
C PRO A 5 5.56 14.21 -11.61
N HIS A 6 6.68 13.52 -11.35
CA HIS A 6 7.28 12.57 -12.29
C HIS A 6 6.53 11.23 -12.21
N TYR A 7 5.90 10.84 -13.32
CA TYR A 7 5.26 9.54 -13.50
C TYR A 7 6.24 8.55 -14.16
N LEU A 8 6.26 7.30 -13.69
CA LEU A 8 6.96 6.20 -14.37
C LEU A 8 5.95 5.47 -15.26
N GLU A 9 6.16 5.47 -16.58
CA GLU A 9 5.32 4.76 -17.56
C GLU A 9 5.68 3.26 -17.64
N PRO A 10 4.70 2.34 -17.79
CA PRO A 10 4.97 0.90 -17.92
C PRO A 10 5.53 0.52 -19.31
N SER A 11 6.51 -0.39 -19.34
CA SER A 11 7.15 -0.90 -20.56
C SER A 11 6.25 -1.86 -21.37
N THR A 12 6.23 -1.71 -22.69
CA THR A 12 5.41 -2.46 -23.66
C THR A 12 6.18 -3.60 -24.35
N SER A 13 6.32 -4.77 -23.71
CA SER A 13 6.84 -5.97 -24.41
C SER A 13 6.00 -7.22 -24.11
N PRO A 14 5.76 -8.12 -25.09
CA PRO A 14 4.84 -9.25 -24.96
C PRO A 14 5.47 -10.40 -24.16
N GLY A 15 4.66 -11.09 -23.34
CA GLY A 15 5.12 -12.09 -22.36
C GLY A 15 4.89 -13.56 -22.73
N GLN A 16 5.28 -14.43 -21.78
CA GLN A 16 4.74 -15.77 -21.60
C GLN A 16 4.35 -15.97 -20.12
N TRP A 17 3.21 -16.63 -19.88
CA TRP A 17 2.88 -17.26 -18.61
C TRP A 17 2.22 -18.62 -18.89
N GLU A 18 2.99 -19.69 -18.70
CA GLU A 18 2.48 -21.05 -18.52
C GLU A 18 3.31 -21.73 -17.42
N GLY A 19 2.63 -22.34 -16.44
CA GLY A 19 3.18 -23.37 -15.55
C GLY A 19 4.21 -22.95 -14.50
N GLY A 20 3.81 -22.86 -13.23
CA GLY A 20 4.64 -23.30 -12.09
C GLY A 20 6.06 -22.72 -11.93
N GLY A 21 6.31 -21.45 -12.27
CA GLY A 21 7.61 -20.81 -12.05
C GLY A 21 7.85 -20.36 -10.60
N SER A 22 9.03 -20.70 -10.04
CA SER A 22 9.50 -20.29 -8.72
C SER A 22 9.77 -18.77 -8.65
N TRP A 23 9.09 -18.09 -7.72
CA TRP A 23 9.48 -16.76 -7.23
C TRP A 23 10.68 -16.93 -6.29
N THR A 24 11.75 -16.15 -6.50
CA THR A 24 12.88 -16.07 -5.57
C THR A 24 13.08 -14.61 -5.11
N PRO A 25 13.36 -14.37 -3.82
CA PRO A 25 13.60 -13.02 -3.26
C PRO A 25 14.68 -12.19 -3.98
N SER A 26 15.55 -12.82 -4.77
CA SER A 26 16.65 -12.18 -5.49
C SER A 26 16.23 -11.36 -6.73
N SER A 27 15.01 -11.48 -7.24
CA SER A 27 14.57 -10.82 -8.49
C SER A 27 13.76 -9.52 -8.29
N TRP A 28 13.64 -9.02 -7.06
CA TRP A 28 12.77 -7.87 -6.73
C TRP A 28 13.11 -6.59 -7.53
N ALA A 29 14.38 -6.39 -7.87
CA ALA A 29 14.89 -5.19 -8.55
C ALA A 29 14.72 -5.20 -10.08
N SER A 30 14.67 -6.37 -10.74
CA SER A 30 14.99 -6.46 -12.18
C SER A 30 13.95 -7.13 -13.08
N GLY A 31 12.75 -7.47 -12.57
CA GLY A 31 11.70 -8.11 -13.39
C GLY A 31 10.57 -7.15 -13.80
N PRO A 32 10.15 -7.11 -15.08
CA PRO A 32 8.92 -6.45 -15.48
C PRO A 32 7.72 -7.15 -14.83
N TRP A 33 6.89 -6.37 -14.14
CA TRP A 33 5.57 -6.85 -13.69
C TRP A 33 4.66 -6.83 -14.91
N THR A 34 4.59 -7.95 -15.64
CA THR A 34 3.56 -8.09 -16.66
C THR A 34 2.25 -8.33 -15.94
N SER A 35 1.36 -7.34 -15.99
CA SER A 35 -0.06 -7.54 -15.78
C SER A 35 -0.53 -8.74 -16.59
N GLY A 36 -1.51 -9.49 -16.07
CA GLY A 36 -2.25 -10.45 -16.89
C GLY A 36 -2.74 -9.79 -18.19
N PRO A 37 -3.05 -10.58 -19.23
CA PRO A 37 -3.34 -10.07 -20.55
C PRO A 37 -4.43 -8.97 -20.51
N GLY A 38 -4.06 -7.73 -20.86
CA GLY A 38 -4.99 -6.64 -21.16
C GLY A 38 -5.20 -5.53 -20.12
N ALA A 39 -4.63 -5.61 -18.90
CA ALA A 39 -4.76 -4.54 -17.91
C ALA A 39 -3.44 -3.77 -17.73
N ALA A 40 -3.47 -2.44 -17.63
CA ALA A 40 -2.28 -1.68 -17.23
C ALA A 40 -1.87 -2.06 -15.79
N GLY A 41 -0.63 -1.78 -15.38
CA GLY A 41 -0.19 -2.00 -13.99
C GLY A 41 -0.89 -1.04 -12.98
N PRO A 42 -0.52 -1.09 -11.69
CA PRO A 42 -1.00 -0.10 -10.73
C PRO A 42 -0.48 1.29 -11.09
N TRP A 43 -1.22 2.35 -10.75
CA TRP A 43 -0.69 3.71 -10.80
C TRP A 43 0.21 3.93 -9.60
N VAL A 44 1.46 4.34 -9.84
CA VAL A 44 2.44 4.62 -8.79
C VAL A 44 2.83 6.09 -8.86
N VAL A 45 2.65 6.81 -7.77
CA VAL A 45 3.02 8.21 -7.63
C VAL A 45 4.04 8.33 -6.51
N LEU A 46 5.29 8.59 -6.88
CA LEU A 46 6.34 8.94 -5.93
C LEU A 46 6.21 10.42 -5.58
N ARG A 47 6.11 10.73 -4.30
CA ARG A 47 6.23 12.12 -3.83
C ARG A 47 7.66 12.33 -3.38
N GLY A 48 8.33 13.30 -4.00
CA GLY A 48 9.69 13.68 -3.63
C GLY A 48 9.70 14.24 -2.21
N GLY A 49 10.35 13.54 -1.29
CA GLY A 49 10.42 13.99 0.10
C GLY A 49 11.12 13.05 1.06
N ALA A 50 12.16 12.32 0.62
CA ALA A 50 12.90 11.37 1.45
C ALA A 50 14.39 11.73 1.63
N GLY A 51 14.74 13.03 1.63
CA GLY A 51 16.06 13.44 2.08
C GLY A 51 16.23 13.07 3.55
N GLY A 52 17.00 12.03 3.84
CA GLY A 52 17.40 11.65 5.21
C GLY A 52 16.63 10.50 5.89
N ARG A 53 15.63 9.86 5.27
CA ARG A 53 14.96 8.68 5.86
C ARG A 53 15.77 7.39 5.62
N ARG A 54 16.16 6.71 6.72
CA ARG A 54 16.96 5.47 6.73
C ARG A 54 16.30 4.40 5.85
N THR A 55 17.10 3.74 5.03
CA THR A 55 16.69 2.57 4.22
C THR A 55 17.42 1.30 4.61
N ASP A 56 18.26 1.39 5.63
CA ASP A 56 19.21 0.41 6.13
C ASP A 56 18.91 0.12 7.61
N GLY A 57 18.85 -1.17 7.95
CA GLY A 57 18.53 -1.70 9.28
C GLY A 57 18.15 -3.17 9.13
N GLU A 58 18.79 -4.06 9.87
CA GLU A 58 18.82 -5.47 9.49
C GLU A 58 17.50 -6.22 9.76
N ASP A 59 16.66 -5.79 10.71
CA ASP A 59 15.45 -6.53 11.07
C ASP A 59 14.23 -5.66 11.44
N GLY A 60 13.05 -6.00 10.91
CA GLY A 60 11.73 -5.74 11.52
C GLY A 60 11.17 -4.32 11.57
N VAL A 61 11.99 -3.31 11.23
CA VAL A 61 11.74 -1.84 11.11
C VAL A 61 12.30 -1.05 12.32
N PRO A 62 13.60 -0.73 12.31
CA PRO A 62 14.05 0.58 11.80
C PRO A 62 14.73 0.53 10.41
N GLY A 63 14.43 1.51 9.54
CA GLY A 63 14.98 1.63 8.18
C GLY A 63 14.19 0.92 7.06
N GLY A 64 13.00 0.39 7.35
CA GLY A 64 12.10 -0.29 6.41
C GLY A 64 10.95 0.59 5.90
N ALA A 65 9.90 -0.04 5.39
CA ALA A 65 8.71 0.63 4.85
C ALA A 65 7.43 0.19 5.56
N VAL A 66 6.51 1.13 5.77
CA VAL A 66 5.14 0.87 6.18
C VAL A 66 4.20 1.36 5.10
N LEU A 67 3.39 0.45 4.58
CA LEU A 67 2.33 0.71 3.62
C LEU A 67 1.01 0.67 4.36
N LEU A 68 0.18 1.68 4.16
CA LEU A 68 -1.13 1.79 4.79
C LEU A 68 -2.21 1.59 3.73
N ASP A 69 -3.24 0.81 4.03
CA ASP A 69 -4.47 0.88 3.24
C ASP A 69 -5.13 2.26 3.44
N ARG A 70 -5.83 2.74 2.41
CA ARG A 70 -6.47 4.06 2.46
C ARG A 70 -7.79 4.02 3.21
N ASP A 71 -8.74 3.27 2.67
CA ASP A 71 -10.12 3.23 3.14
C ASP A 71 -10.23 2.29 4.35
N ALA A 72 -11.09 2.64 5.30
CA ALA A 72 -11.22 2.02 6.62
C ALA A 72 -9.96 2.06 7.54
N VAL A 73 -8.74 2.21 7.02
CA VAL A 73 -7.51 2.26 7.84
C VAL A 73 -7.05 3.70 8.12
N LEU A 74 -6.71 4.47 7.08
CA LEU A 74 -6.32 5.87 7.23
C LEU A 74 -7.53 6.79 7.37
N VAL A 75 -8.52 6.60 6.51
CA VAL A 75 -9.74 7.42 6.44
C VAL A 75 -10.99 6.54 6.48
N ALA A 76 -12.14 7.14 6.76
CA ALA A 76 -13.42 6.44 6.74
C ALA A 76 -13.66 5.76 5.37
N ASP A 77 -14.22 4.55 5.39
CA ASP A 77 -14.59 3.83 4.17
C ASP A 77 -15.85 4.46 3.57
N ILE A 78 -15.65 5.21 2.48
CA ILE A 78 -16.71 5.80 1.69
C ILE A 78 -16.60 5.23 0.28
N ALA A 79 -17.62 4.45 -0.08
CA ALA A 79 -17.69 3.79 -1.38
C ALA A 79 -17.48 4.79 -2.53
N TYR A 80 -16.46 4.52 -3.35
CA TYR A 80 -16.13 5.30 -4.55
C TYR A 80 -15.95 6.80 -4.26
N ASN A 81 -15.21 7.13 -3.20
CA ASN A 81 -14.95 8.52 -2.85
C ASN A 81 -13.97 9.23 -3.81
N GLY A 82 -14.49 10.17 -4.61
CA GLY A 82 -13.71 11.09 -5.45
C GLY A 82 -13.81 12.55 -5.00
N ASP A 83 -14.36 12.79 -3.81
CA ASP A 83 -14.66 14.11 -3.25
C ASP A 83 -13.75 14.41 -2.05
N PRO A 84 -12.84 15.40 -2.13
CA PRO A 84 -12.00 15.78 -1.01
C PRO A 84 -12.80 16.28 0.21
N GLY A 85 -14.02 16.78 0.04
CA GLY A 85 -14.90 17.18 1.15
C GLY A 85 -15.34 16.00 2.04
N ARG A 86 -15.17 14.76 1.55
CA ARG A 86 -15.56 13.53 2.23
C ARG A 86 -14.35 12.73 2.72
N VAL A 87 -13.30 13.42 3.14
CA VAL A 87 -12.10 12.80 3.72
C VAL A 87 -12.14 12.97 5.24
N TYR A 88 -12.42 11.88 5.94
CA TYR A 88 -12.52 11.85 7.41
C TYR A 88 -11.45 10.91 7.97
N PRO A 89 -10.42 11.41 8.67
CA PRO A 89 -9.43 10.57 9.34
C PRO A 89 -10.08 9.57 10.30
N ARG A 90 -9.57 8.33 10.32
CA ARG A 90 -9.94 7.39 11.39
C ARG A 90 -9.42 7.89 12.75
N PRO A 91 -10.08 7.53 13.87
CA PRO A 91 -9.58 7.87 15.20
C PRO A 91 -8.14 7.40 15.41
N GLY A 92 -7.28 8.28 15.93
CA GLY A 92 -5.87 7.98 16.19
C GLY A 92 -4.96 7.90 14.95
N ALA A 93 -5.51 8.04 13.74
CA ALA A 93 -4.72 7.82 12.52
C ALA A 93 -3.65 8.90 12.31
N ARG A 94 -3.92 10.15 12.72
CA ARG A 94 -2.97 11.25 12.56
C ARG A 94 -1.77 11.06 13.46
N GLU A 95 -2.03 10.70 14.72
CA GLU A 95 -1.05 10.40 15.75
C GLU A 95 -0.16 9.23 15.31
N ALA A 96 -0.80 8.15 14.82
CA ALA A 96 -0.08 6.98 14.33
C ALA A 96 0.81 7.29 13.12
N VAL A 97 0.35 8.08 12.16
CA VAL A 97 1.17 8.51 11.01
C VAL A 97 2.34 9.39 11.46
N ALA A 98 2.11 10.30 12.41
CA ALA A 98 3.18 11.13 12.97
C ALA A 98 4.24 10.29 13.69
N GLU A 99 3.83 9.28 14.47
CA GLU A 99 4.73 8.35 15.15
C GLU A 99 5.55 7.53 14.14
N LEU A 100 4.91 6.95 13.12
CA LEU A 100 5.61 6.25 12.03
C LEU A 100 6.66 7.14 11.35
N ARG A 101 6.32 8.41 11.10
CA ARG A 101 7.26 9.37 10.53
C ARG A 101 8.43 9.65 11.48
N ALA A 102 8.18 9.77 12.78
CA ALA A 102 9.22 9.97 13.79
C ALA A 102 10.20 8.78 13.90
N LEU A 103 9.73 7.57 13.61
CA LEU A 103 10.58 6.36 13.51
C LEU A 103 11.52 6.37 12.28
N GLY A 104 11.30 7.29 11.34
CA GLY A 104 12.14 7.46 10.14
C GLY A 104 11.90 6.41 9.05
N VAL A 105 10.78 5.68 9.09
CA VAL A 105 10.42 4.65 8.11
C VAL A 105 9.91 5.29 6.81
N ARG A 106 10.04 4.59 5.69
CA ARG A 106 9.38 4.99 4.45
C ARG A 106 7.88 4.73 4.56
N LEU A 107 7.06 5.73 4.25
CA LEU A 107 5.62 5.65 4.46
C LEU A 107 4.88 5.74 3.12
N GLY A 108 4.14 4.69 2.77
CA GLY A 108 3.37 4.62 1.53
C GLY A 108 1.89 4.35 1.79
N VAL A 109 1.06 4.63 0.79
CA VAL A 109 -0.35 4.25 0.76
C VAL A 109 -0.59 3.32 -0.41
N VAL A 110 -1.28 2.21 -0.17
CA VAL A 110 -1.73 1.28 -1.21
C VAL A 110 -3.25 1.20 -1.18
N THR A 111 -3.91 1.22 -2.33
CA THR A 111 -5.39 1.22 -2.34
C THR A 111 -6.00 0.63 -3.61
N ASP A 112 -7.10 -0.11 -3.45
CA ASP A 112 -7.92 -0.59 -4.56
C ASP A 112 -9.04 0.42 -4.86
N GLN A 113 -9.04 1.01 -6.06
CA GLN A 113 -10.03 1.98 -6.52
C GLN A 113 -10.82 1.47 -7.74
N PRO A 114 -11.64 0.41 -7.60
CA PRO A 114 -12.41 -0.16 -8.71
C PRO A 114 -13.45 0.81 -9.30
N GLY A 115 -13.74 1.93 -8.62
CA GLY A 115 -14.57 2.99 -9.15
C GLY A 115 -14.04 3.59 -10.45
N VAL A 116 -12.72 3.52 -10.69
CA VAL A 116 -12.11 4.01 -11.93
C VAL A 116 -12.58 3.20 -13.11
N ALA A 117 -12.37 1.89 -13.08
CA ALA A 117 -12.84 1.02 -14.14
C ALA A 117 -14.38 1.06 -14.25
N ARG A 118 -15.12 1.39 -13.18
CA ARG A 118 -16.59 1.62 -13.21
C ARG A 118 -17.02 2.97 -13.80
N GLY A 119 -16.10 3.90 -14.07
CA GLY A 119 -16.40 5.26 -14.51
C GLY A 119 -16.96 6.17 -13.43
N SER A 120 -17.06 5.71 -12.17
CA SER A 120 -17.52 6.50 -11.03
C SER A 120 -16.40 7.30 -10.36
N LEU A 121 -15.14 6.97 -10.67
CA LEU A 121 -13.96 7.72 -10.24
C LEU A 121 -13.11 8.09 -11.45
N THR A 122 -12.44 9.24 -11.35
CA THR A 122 -11.44 9.68 -12.32
C THR A 122 -10.09 9.80 -11.62
N ARG A 123 -8.99 9.66 -12.39
CA ARG A 123 -7.64 9.88 -11.87
C ARG A 123 -7.48 11.26 -11.21
N PRO A 124 -7.94 12.38 -11.82
CA PRO A 124 -7.90 13.68 -11.15
C PRO A 124 -8.72 13.75 -9.86
N GLY A 125 -9.88 13.07 -9.80
CA GLY A 125 -10.68 13.00 -8.57
C GLY A 125 -9.93 12.28 -7.44
N ILE A 126 -9.29 11.16 -7.75
CA ILE A 126 -8.46 10.41 -6.81
C ILE A 126 -7.28 11.25 -6.33
N GLU A 127 -6.58 11.96 -7.23
CA GLU A 127 -5.47 12.85 -6.85
C GLU A 127 -5.92 13.99 -5.92
N ARG A 128 -7.10 14.58 -6.13
CA ARG A 128 -7.66 15.57 -5.19
C ARG A 128 -7.91 14.99 -3.81
N VAL A 129 -8.45 13.76 -3.74
CA VAL A 129 -8.64 13.05 -2.47
C VAL A 129 -7.28 12.76 -1.80
N HIS A 130 -6.28 12.30 -2.56
CA HIS A 130 -4.93 12.08 -2.03
C HIS A 130 -4.30 13.35 -1.49
N HIS A 131 -4.41 14.46 -2.22
CA HIS A 131 -3.92 15.76 -1.75
C HIS A 131 -4.58 16.16 -0.44
N ARG A 132 -5.91 16.01 -0.34
CA ARG A 132 -6.63 16.27 0.91
C ARG A 132 -6.17 15.38 2.06
N ILE A 133 -5.85 14.11 1.79
CA ILE A 133 -5.26 13.24 2.81
C ILE A 133 -3.88 13.79 3.21
N GLU A 134 -3.02 14.15 2.27
CA GLU A 134 -1.71 14.73 2.58
C GLU A 134 -1.79 16.06 3.36
N GLU A 135 -2.83 16.88 3.16
CA GLU A 135 -3.08 18.07 4.00
C GLU A 135 -3.35 17.70 5.47
N LEU A 136 -3.99 16.56 5.73
CA LEU A 136 -4.40 16.13 7.07
C LEU A 136 -3.30 15.37 7.82
N PHE A 137 -2.46 14.64 7.08
CA PHE A 137 -1.45 13.71 7.63
C PHE A 137 0.00 14.14 7.33
N GLY A 138 0.20 15.09 6.42
CA GLY A 138 1.48 15.37 5.76
C GLY A 138 1.74 14.41 4.58
N PRO A 139 2.82 14.64 3.81
CA PRO A 139 3.10 13.86 2.62
C PRO A 139 3.47 12.40 2.94
N PHE A 140 3.12 11.52 2.01
CA PHE A 140 3.56 10.12 1.95
C PHE A 140 4.64 9.98 0.88
N ASP A 141 5.57 9.04 1.02
CA ASP A 141 6.64 8.78 0.05
C ASP A 141 6.11 8.21 -1.27
N VAL A 142 5.06 7.37 -1.21
CA VAL A 142 4.47 6.73 -2.39
C VAL A 142 2.97 6.53 -2.23
N TRP A 143 2.24 6.70 -3.33
CA TRP A 143 0.88 6.20 -3.51
C TRP A 143 0.89 5.11 -4.59
N ALA A 144 0.32 3.95 -4.30
CA ALA A 144 0.05 2.91 -5.29
C ALA A 144 -1.46 2.62 -5.35
N VAL A 145 -2.03 2.70 -6.55
CA VAL A 145 -3.48 2.59 -6.77
C VAL A 145 -3.76 1.51 -7.79
N CYS A 146 -4.67 0.59 -7.46
CA CYS A 146 -5.23 -0.35 -8.43
C CYS A 146 -6.57 0.22 -8.97
N PRO A 147 -6.66 0.63 -10.24
CA PRO A 147 -7.90 1.16 -10.81
C PRO A 147 -8.90 0.09 -11.28
N HIS A 148 -8.49 -1.18 -11.25
CA HIS A 148 -9.19 -2.29 -11.91
C HIS A 148 -10.36 -2.87 -11.10
N ARG A 149 -11.32 -3.43 -11.83
CA ARG A 149 -12.42 -4.25 -11.29
C ARG A 149 -11.92 -5.65 -10.95
N PRO A 150 -12.61 -6.39 -10.07
CA PRO A 150 -12.30 -7.81 -9.80
C PRO A 150 -12.26 -8.68 -11.07
N ALA A 151 -13.13 -8.41 -12.04
CA ALA A 151 -13.24 -9.18 -13.28
C ALA A 151 -12.03 -9.03 -14.21
N ASP A 152 -11.23 -7.97 -14.05
CA ASP A 152 -10.09 -7.67 -14.91
C ASP A 152 -8.89 -8.61 -14.62
N ARG A 153 -8.94 -9.37 -13.52
CA ARG A 153 -7.91 -10.34 -13.11
C ARG A 153 -6.48 -9.78 -13.14
N CYS A 154 -6.34 -8.48 -12.86
CA CYS A 154 -5.05 -7.80 -12.85
C CYS A 154 -4.15 -8.34 -11.71
N GLY A 155 -2.83 -8.22 -11.88
CA GLY A 155 -1.85 -8.62 -10.87
C GLY A 155 -1.69 -7.65 -9.70
N CYS A 156 -2.36 -6.49 -9.72
CA CYS A 156 -2.20 -5.46 -8.69
C CYS A 156 -3.31 -5.40 -7.65
N ARG A 157 -4.56 -5.75 -7.99
CA ARG A 157 -5.69 -5.67 -7.05
C ARG A 157 -5.50 -6.65 -5.90
N LYS A 158 -5.63 -6.20 -4.66
CA LYS A 158 -5.56 -7.10 -3.49
C LYS A 158 -6.69 -8.15 -3.61
N PRO A 159 -6.42 -9.45 -3.41
CA PRO A 159 -5.27 -10.05 -2.70
C PRO A 159 -3.99 -10.30 -3.53
N ALA A 160 -3.92 -9.88 -4.80
CA ALA A 160 -2.68 -9.98 -5.56
C ALA A 160 -1.60 -9.04 -4.98
N PRO A 161 -0.30 -9.39 -5.10
CA PRO A 161 0.76 -8.67 -4.40
C PRO A 161 1.25 -7.40 -5.13
N GLY A 162 0.75 -7.12 -6.33
CA GLY A 162 1.34 -6.11 -7.22
C GLY A 162 1.34 -4.69 -6.64
N LEU A 163 0.36 -4.29 -5.82
CA LEU A 163 0.39 -2.99 -5.14
C LEU A 163 1.52 -2.88 -4.12
N VAL A 164 1.70 -3.91 -3.28
CA VAL A 164 2.76 -3.96 -2.26
C VAL A 164 4.13 -3.90 -2.92
N LEU A 165 4.32 -4.70 -3.97
CA LEU A 165 5.61 -4.83 -4.65
C LEU A 165 5.95 -3.59 -5.47
N ALA A 166 4.96 -2.96 -6.11
CA ALA A 166 5.14 -1.69 -6.79
C ALA A 166 5.56 -0.57 -5.81
N ALA A 167 4.88 -0.47 -4.66
CA ALA A 167 5.22 0.51 -3.63
C ALA A 167 6.61 0.23 -3.03
N ALA A 168 6.92 -1.01 -2.64
CA ALA A 168 8.23 -1.40 -2.10
C ALA A 168 9.38 -1.06 -3.05
N ARG A 169 9.23 -1.38 -4.35
CA ARG A 169 10.20 -0.99 -5.39
C ARG A 169 10.39 0.51 -5.49
N ALA A 170 9.28 1.26 -5.53
CA ALA A 170 9.32 2.71 -5.64
C ALA A 170 10.04 3.34 -4.42
N LEU A 171 9.82 2.78 -3.23
CA LEU A 171 10.49 3.18 -1.99
C LEU A 171 11.94 2.70 -1.89
N ARG A 172 12.37 1.78 -2.78
CA ARG A 172 13.64 1.06 -2.74
C ARG A 172 13.83 0.31 -1.42
N VAL A 173 12.76 -0.27 -0.90
CA VAL A 173 12.76 -1.12 0.28
C VAL A 173 12.39 -2.53 -0.13
N ARG A 174 13.11 -3.52 0.40
CA ARG A 174 12.82 -4.93 0.11
C ARG A 174 11.46 -5.34 0.70
N PRO A 175 10.70 -6.24 0.07
CA PRO A 175 9.40 -6.65 0.58
C PRO A 175 9.46 -7.22 2.01
N GLU A 176 10.52 -7.96 2.34
CA GLU A 176 10.72 -8.56 3.67
C GLU A 176 10.92 -7.50 4.76
N ARG A 177 11.23 -6.26 4.38
CA ARG A 177 11.35 -5.10 5.28
C ARG A 177 10.19 -4.13 5.14
N THR A 178 9.10 -4.58 4.51
CA THR A 178 7.88 -3.83 4.30
C THR A 178 6.76 -4.43 5.13
N THR A 179 6.01 -3.59 5.83
CA THR A 179 4.75 -4.00 6.48
C THR A 179 3.58 -3.34 5.77
N LEU A 180 2.56 -4.12 5.38
CA LEU A 180 1.25 -3.61 5.00
C LEU A 180 0.31 -3.64 6.21
N VAL A 181 -0.17 -2.47 6.61
CA VAL A 181 -1.24 -2.30 7.58
C VAL A 181 -2.57 -2.17 6.82
N GLY A 182 -3.40 -3.20 6.91
CA GLY A 182 -4.64 -3.31 6.15
C GLY A 182 -5.88 -3.50 7.02
N GLY A 183 -7.06 -3.36 6.43
CA GLY A 183 -8.36 -3.51 7.10
C GLY A 183 -9.06 -4.85 6.79
N THR A 184 -8.58 -5.60 5.80
CA THR A 184 -9.25 -6.79 5.27
C THR A 184 -8.32 -8.00 5.20
N GLY A 185 -8.91 -9.20 5.06
CA GLY A 185 -8.12 -10.41 4.79
C GLY A 185 -7.34 -10.34 3.46
N ALA A 186 -7.84 -9.59 2.47
CA ALA A 186 -7.18 -9.43 1.18
C ALA A 186 -5.85 -8.67 1.30
N ASP A 187 -5.76 -7.72 2.22
CA ASP A 187 -4.51 -7.02 2.53
C ASP A 187 -3.45 -7.98 3.05
N LEU A 188 -3.83 -8.88 3.96
CA LEU A 188 -2.91 -9.85 4.55
C LEU A 188 -2.38 -10.82 3.50
N VAL A 189 -3.27 -11.32 2.62
CA VAL A 189 -2.87 -12.22 1.53
C VAL A 189 -1.95 -11.49 0.55
N ALA A 190 -2.22 -10.22 0.22
CA ALA A 190 -1.36 -9.43 -0.65
C ALA A 190 0.03 -9.20 -0.03
N ALA A 191 0.10 -8.93 1.27
CA ALA A 191 1.36 -8.78 2.00
C ALA A 191 2.16 -10.10 2.00
N ALA A 192 1.52 -11.20 2.41
CA ALA A 192 2.16 -12.52 2.44
C ALA A 192 2.65 -12.96 1.06
N SER A 193 1.83 -12.78 0.02
CA SER A 193 2.18 -13.12 -1.37
C SER A 193 3.31 -12.25 -1.92
N ALA A 194 3.55 -11.09 -1.32
CA ALA A 194 4.66 -10.21 -1.65
C ALA A 194 5.96 -10.55 -0.89
N GLY A 195 5.93 -11.46 0.08
CA GLY A 195 7.03 -11.65 1.03
C GLY A 195 7.13 -10.54 2.08
N ALA A 196 6.07 -9.73 2.25
CA ALA A 196 5.98 -8.65 3.22
C ALA A 196 5.23 -9.07 4.49
N HIS A 197 5.40 -8.29 5.56
CA HIS A 197 4.64 -8.49 6.78
C HIS A 197 3.22 -7.91 6.64
N GLY A 198 2.21 -8.68 7.04
CA GLY A 198 0.82 -8.21 7.14
C GLY A 198 0.43 -7.90 8.58
N LEU A 199 -0.19 -6.73 8.81
CA LEU A 199 -0.79 -6.34 10.08
C LEU A 199 -2.25 -5.91 9.84
N LEU A 200 -3.18 -6.63 10.45
CA LEU A 200 -4.60 -6.32 10.35
C LEU A 200 -5.02 -5.34 11.44
N VAL A 201 -5.50 -4.17 11.05
CA VAL A 201 -6.22 -3.27 11.95
C VAL A 201 -7.71 -3.59 11.86
N ARG A 202 -8.39 -3.70 12.99
CA ARG A 202 -9.83 -3.99 13.07
C ARG A 202 -10.61 -2.79 13.56
N PRO A 203 -10.93 -1.84 12.68
CA PRO A 203 -11.51 -0.61 13.15
C PRO A 203 -13.04 -0.66 13.17
N ASP A 204 -13.68 -1.82 12.91
CA ASP A 204 -15.01 -2.32 13.35
C ASP A 204 -15.47 -3.51 12.45
N ASN A 205 -16.15 -4.54 13.00
CA ASN A 205 -16.88 -5.62 12.29
C ASN A 205 -16.18 -6.42 11.16
N ALA A 206 -15.04 -7.09 11.44
CA ALA A 206 -14.49 -8.06 10.47
C ALA A 206 -15.46 -9.23 10.20
N ARG A 207 -15.55 -9.66 8.94
CA ARG A 207 -16.45 -10.76 8.54
C ARG A 207 -15.90 -12.11 9.07
N PRO A 208 -16.77 -13.03 9.53
CA PRO A 208 -16.34 -14.38 9.89
C PRO A 208 -15.62 -15.03 8.69
N GLY A 209 -14.34 -15.36 8.85
CA GLY A 209 -13.49 -15.96 7.79
C GLY A 209 -12.20 -15.19 7.47
N GLU A 210 -12.15 -13.87 7.72
CA GLU A 210 -10.92 -13.08 7.52
C GLU A 210 -9.80 -13.39 8.54
N LEU A 211 -10.16 -14.16 9.58
CA LEU A 211 -9.29 -14.51 10.70
C LEU A 211 -8.49 -15.80 10.49
N ALA A 212 -8.65 -16.49 9.35
CA ALA A 212 -8.05 -17.80 9.10
C ALA A 212 -6.64 -17.74 8.49
N VAL A 213 -6.11 -16.56 8.16
CA VAL A 213 -4.73 -16.44 7.68
C VAL A 213 -3.76 -16.52 8.86
N ALA A 214 -3.09 -17.66 9.01
CA ALA A 214 -2.18 -17.95 10.11
C ALA A 214 -0.93 -17.02 10.08
N GLY A 215 -0.43 -16.62 11.25
CA GLY A 215 0.87 -15.94 11.40
C GLY A 215 0.87 -14.41 11.33
N HIS A 216 -0.28 -13.74 11.17
CA HIS A 216 -0.33 -12.27 11.08
C HIS A 216 -0.62 -11.56 12.41
N ARG A 217 0.00 -10.39 12.58
CA ARG A 217 -0.24 -9.50 13.73
C ARG A 217 -1.59 -8.79 13.58
N ARG A 218 -2.24 -8.54 14.70
CA ARG A 218 -3.54 -7.86 14.77
C ARG A 218 -3.50 -6.71 15.76
N ALA A 219 -4.18 -5.63 15.41
CA ALA A 219 -4.35 -4.48 16.26
C ALA A 219 -5.81 -4.01 16.27
N ALA A 220 -6.25 -3.44 17.39
CA ALA A 220 -7.59 -2.87 17.51
C ALA A 220 -7.76 -1.62 16.63
N ASP A 221 -6.71 -0.81 16.52
CA ASP A 221 -6.70 0.44 15.77
C ASP A 221 -5.30 0.71 15.20
N LEU A 222 -5.17 1.78 14.42
CA LEU A 222 -3.89 2.15 13.81
C LEU A 222 -2.83 2.52 14.86
N PRO A 223 -3.12 3.26 15.96
CA PRO A 223 -2.17 3.45 17.06
C PRO A 223 -1.65 2.14 17.68
N ALA A 224 -2.52 1.16 17.92
CA ALA A 224 -2.12 -0.15 18.43
C ALA A 224 -1.24 -0.90 17.43
N ALA A 225 -1.49 -0.75 16.12
CA ALA A 225 -0.62 -1.31 15.10
C ALA A 225 0.78 -0.70 15.17
N VAL A 226 0.90 0.62 15.31
CA VAL A 226 2.20 1.29 15.43
C VAL A 226 2.95 0.82 16.67
N ARG A 227 2.29 0.71 17.83
CA ARG A 227 2.91 0.15 19.05
C ARG A 227 3.50 -1.25 18.84
N LEU A 228 2.79 -2.12 18.10
CA LEU A 228 3.28 -3.46 17.77
C LEU A 228 4.49 -3.43 16.83
N LEU A 229 4.55 -2.46 15.91
CA LEU A 229 5.71 -2.28 15.02
C LEU A 229 6.92 -1.79 15.81
N CYS A 230 6.73 -0.84 16.72
CA CYS A 230 7.79 -0.34 17.61
C CYS A 230 8.37 -1.46 18.48
N ALA A 231 7.51 -2.28 19.10
CA ALA A 231 7.94 -3.38 19.96
C ALA A 231 8.70 -4.49 19.19
N ALA A 232 8.40 -4.68 17.91
CA ALA A 232 9.08 -5.66 17.07
C ALA A 232 10.45 -5.19 16.56
N GLY A 233 10.69 -3.87 16.49
CA GLY A 233 11.98 -3.29 16.07
C GLY A 233 12.99 -3.11 17.20
N THR A 234 12.62 -3.43 18.45
CA THR A 234 13.47 -3.36 19.65
C THR A 234 13.95 -4.73 20.15
N ALA A 235 13.61 -5.81 19.45
CA ALA A 235 13.89 -7.19 19.84
C ALA A 235 15.06 -7.78 19.04
#